data_AF-A0A3N4L610-F1
#
_entry.id   AF-A0A3N4L610-F1
#
_cell.length_a   1.000
_cell.length_b   1.000
_cell.length_c   1.000
_cell.angle_alpha   90.00
_cell.angle_beta   90.00
_cell.angle_gamma   90.00
#
_symmetry.space_group_name_H-M   'P 1'
#
loop_
_entity.id
_entity.type
_entity.pdbx_description
1 polymer ?
#
loop_
_entity_poly.entity_id
_entity_poly.type
_entity_poly.pdbx_seq_one_letter_code
_entity_poly.pdbx_strand_id
1 'polypeptide(L)' 'MPITASDVYFNPANIYSKRSPIRAQVVALVIAATPTIALYAIVVNGWHRSRTDKRNHITVEWYDANNRMTRDHIV' A
#
# COMPACT_ATOMS: atom_id res chain seq x y z
N MET A 1 -13.96 10.58 -1.47
CA MET A 1 -13.05 11.22 -0.49
C MET A 1 -11.72 10.48 -0.57
N PRO A 2 -10.57 11.16 -0.40
CA PRO A 2 -9.30 10.44 -0.31
C PRO A 2 -9.31 9.52 0.91
N ILE A 3 -8.72 8.34 0.77
CA ILE A 3 -8.53 7.41 1.89
C ILE A 3 -7.56 8.02 2.91
N THR A 4 -7.70 7.66 4.17
CA THR A 4 -6.85 8.15 5.27
C THR A 4 -5.97 7.04 5.82
N ALA A 5 -5.12 7.34 6.80
CA ALA A 5 -4.23 6.36 7.41
C ALA A 5 -4.97 5.17 8.05
N SER A 6 -6.21 5.34 8.50
CA SER A 6 -7.03 4.25 9.03
C SER A 6 -7.55 3.29 7.96
N ASP A 7 -7.52 3.70 6.70
CA ASP A 7 -7.97 2.93 5.54
C ASP A 7 -6.81 2.20 4.84
N VAL A 8 -5.60 2.29 5.39
CA VAL A 8 -4.40 1.60 4.90
C VAL A 8 -4.05 0.45 5.83
N TYR A 9 -4.26 -0.76 5.32
CA TYR A 9 -3.99 -2.01 6.02
C TYR A 9 -2.67 -2.63 5.55
N PHE A 10 -2.12 -3.51 6.38
CA PHE A 10 -0.90 -4.26 6.06
C PHE A 10 -1.20 -5.75 6.15
N ASN A 11 -0.78 -6.49 5.15
CA ASN A 11 -0.87 -7.94 5.12
C ASN A 11 0.46 -8.54 4.63
N PRO A 12 1.27 -9.16 5.50
CA PRO A 12 0.98 -9.46 6.90
C PRO A 12 0.93 -8.20 7.80
N ALA A 13 0.10 -8.25 8.85
CA ALA A 13 -0.15 -7.11 9.75
C ALA A 13 1.11 -6.58 10.48
N ASN A 14 2.17 -7.39 10.54
CA ASN A 14 3.43 -7.04 11.18
C ASN A 14 4.43 -6.34 10.23
N ILE A 15 4.10 -6.10 8.95
CA ILE A 15 4.93 -5.30 8.04
C ILE A 15 5.27 -3.97 8.71
N TYR A 16 6.56 -3.68 8.84
CA TYR A 16 7.10 -2.48 9.50
C TYR A 16 6.65 -2.22 10.94
N SER A 17 6.10 -3.22 11.64
CA SER A 17 5.67 -3.08 13.05
C SER A 17 6.79 -2.57 13.97
N LYS A 18 8.04 -3.02 13.74
CA LYS A 18 9.24 -2.57 14.48
C LYS A 18 9.93 -1.34 13.86
N ARG A 19 9.41 -0.80 12.76
CA ARG A 19 9.99 0.31 11.98
C ARG A 19 8.93 1.38 11.72
N SER A 20 8.45 2.00 12.81
CA SER A 20 7.41 3.04 12.77
C SER A 20 7.66 4.15 11.73
N PRO A 21 8.89 4.69 11.56
CA PRO A 21 9.15 5.72 10.54
C PRO A 21 8.89 5.23 9.11
N ILE A 22 9.30 4.01 8.78
CA ILE A 22 9.09 3.43 7.45
C ILE A 22 7.60 3.16 7.22
N ARG A 23 6.90 2.69 8.26
CA ARG A 23 5.45 2.47 8.18
C ARG A 23 4.70 3.75 7.86
N ALA A 24 5.03 4.85 8.54
CA ALA A 24 4.42 6.15 8.29
C ALA A 24 4.71 6.67 6.86
N GLN A 25 5.95 6.51 6.38
CA GLN A 25 6.31 6.87 5.00
C GLN A 25 5.51 6.07 3.97
N VAL A 26 5.37 4.75 4.17
CA VAL A 26 4.58 3.88 3.28
C VAL A 26 3.11 4.30 3.28
N VAL A 27 2.51 4.57 4.44
CA VAL A 27 1.12 5.05 4.52
C VAL A 27 0.95 6.36 3.74
N ALA A 28 1.87 7.33 3.92
CA ALA A 28 1.80 8.59 3.20
C ALA A 28 1.89 8.41 1.67
N LEU A 29 2.79 7.53 1.20
CA LEU A 29 2.93 7.21 -0.22
C LEU A 29 1.69 6.52 -0.79
N VAL A 30 1.09 5.59 -0.03
CA VAL A 30 -0.16 4.91 -0.41
C VAL A 30 -1.29 5.93 -0.56
N ILE A 31 -1.48 6.82 0.43
CA ILE A 31 -2.52 7.86 0.35
C ILE A 31 -2.28 8.76 -0.88
N ALA A 32 -1.04 9.16 -1.16
CA ALA A 32 -0.71 9.99 -2.31
C ALA A 32 -0.92 9.30 -3.66
N ALA A 33 -0.71 7.98 -3.74
CA ALA A 33 -0.90 7.17 -4.94
C ALA A 33 -2.33 6.61 -5.10
N THR A 34 -3.25 6.97 -4.20
CA THR A 34 -4.58 6.37 -4.15
C THR A 34 -5.40 6.69 -5.41
N PRO A 35 -5.95 5.68 -6.12
CA PRO A 35 -6.89 5.90 -7.21
C PRO A 35 -8.20 6.53 -6.72
N THR A 36 -8.81 7.41 -7.51
CA THR A 36 -10.05 8.15 -7.14
C THR A 36 -11.21 7.26 -6.68
N ILE A 37 -11.27 6.02 -7.15
CA ILE A 37 -12.35 5.06 -6.85
C ILE A 37 -12.06 4.16 -5.64
N ALA A 38 -10.84 4.18 -5.10
CA ALA A 38 -10.44 3.31 -4.00
C ALA A 38 -10.99 3.83 -2.66
N LEU A 39 -11.51 2.92 -1.83
CA LEU A 39 -11.99 3.20 -0.47
C LEU A 39 -11.01 2.76 0.61
N TYR A 40 -10.22 1.73 0.34
CA TYR A 40 -9.14 1.30 1.23
C TYR A 40 -8.02 0.60 0.45
N ALA A 41 -6.88 0.45 1.10
CA ALA A 41 -5.69 -0.15 0.54
C ALA A 41 -5.12 -1.24 1.45
N ILE A 42 -4.56 -2.29 0.85
CA ILE A 42 -3.82 -3.34 1.56
C ILE A 42 -2.39 -3.38 1.01
N VAL A 43 -1.42 -3.08 1.86
CA VAL A 43 0.01 -3.24 1.56
C VAL A 43 0.38 -4.71 1.77
N VAL A 44 0.76 -5.39 0.68
CA VAL A 44 0.94 -6.85 0.65
C VAL A 44 2.36 -7.28 0.99
N ASN A 45 3.34 -6.37 0.88
CA ASN A 45 4.72 -6.64 1.20
C ASN A 45 5.46 -5.38 1.65
N GLY A 46 6.66 -5.57 2.19
CA GLY A 46 7.60 -4.48 2.34
C GLY A 46 8.35 -4.19 1.04
N TRP A 47 8.96 -3.00 0.98
CA TRP A 47 10.01 -2.58 0.06
C TRP A 47 10.93 -3.74 -0.23
N HIS A 48 10.87 -4.18 -1.48
CA HIS A 48 11.71 -5.24 -1.98
C HIS A 48 12.03 -5.00 -3.46
N ARG A 49 13.04 -5.72 -3.93
CA ARG A 49 13.45 -5.74 -5.33
C ARG A 49 13.08 -7.09 -5.91
N SER A 50 12.13 -7.13 -6.83
CA SER A 50 11.73 -8.37 -7.48
C SER A 50 12.76 -8.80 -8.54
N ARG A 51 12.67 -10.04 -9.03
CA ARG A 51 13.57 -10.53 -10.08
C ARG A 51 13.35 -9.77 -11.40
N THR A 52 12.10 -9.42 -11.71
CA THR A 52 11.63 -8.82 -12.96
C THR A 52 11.58 -7.30 -12.91
N ASP A 53 11.06 -6.70 -11.83
CA ASP A 53 11.17 -5.26 -11.56
C ASP A 53 12.36 -5.00 -10.64
N LYS A 54 13.39 -4.36 -11.21
CA LYS A 54 14.64 -3.99 -10.53
C LYS A 54 14.52 -2.69 -9.74
N ARG A 55 13.36 -2.03 -9.69
CA ARG A 55 13.12 -0.91 -8.77
C ARG A 55 12.74 -1.47 -7.40
N ASN A 56 13.16 -0.78 -6.35
CA ASN A 56 12.66 -1.10 -5.01
C ASN A 56 11.21 -0.63 -4.96
N HIS A 57 10.28 -1.53 -4.62
CA HIS A 57 8.85 -1.21 -4.64
C HIS A 57 8.09 -1.94 -3.53
N ILE A 58 6.90 -1.43 -3.23
CA ILE A 58 5.86 -2.12 -2.47
C ILE A 58 4.70 -2.47 -3.39
N THR A 59 4.04 -3.59 -3.08
CA THR A 59 2.81 -4.01 -3.73
C THR A 59 1.62 -3.58 -2.88
N VAL A 60 0.67 -2.90 -3.52
CA VAL A 60 -0.54 -2.40 -2.87
C VAL A 60 -1.75 -2.91 -3.64
N GLU A 61 -2.76 -3.36 -2.91
CA GLU A 61 -4.08 -3.70 -3.43
C GLU A 61 -5.08 -2.62 -3.04
N TRP A 62 -5.75 -2.04 -4.03
CA TRP A 62 -6.80 -1.05 -3.87
C TRP A 62 -8.15 -1.72 -4.00
N TYR A 63 -9.09 -1.37 -3.12
CA TYR A 63 -10.44 -1.91 -3.14
C TYR A 63 -11.46 -0.78 -3.29
N ASP A 64 -12.40 -0.94 -4.22
CA ASP A 64 -13.50 0.00 -4.45
C ASP A 64 -14.76 -0.34 -3.62
N ALA A 65 -15.81 0.48 -3.77
CA ALA A 65 -17.10 0.28 -3.11
C ALA A 65 -17.80 -1.06 -3.44
N ASN A 66 -17.44 -1.69 -4.56
CA ASN A 66 -17.95 -2.99 -4.98
C ASN A 66 -17.01 -4.14 -4.60
N ASN A 67 -16.02 -3.87 -3.74
CA ASN A 67 -14.98 -4.82 -3.33
C ASN A 67 -14.13 -5.33 -4.51
N ARG A 68 -14.02 -4.55 -5.59
CA ARG A 68 -13.14 -4.89 -6.73
C ARG A 68 -11.71 -4.52 -6.39
N MET A 69 -10.83 -5.49 -6.54
CA MET A 69 -9.41 -5.32 -6.27
C MET A 69 -8.64 -4.90 -7.53
N THR A 70 -7.78 -3.89 -7.38
CA THR A 70 -6.75 -3.55 -8.36
C THR A 70 -5.39 -3.57 -7.68
N ARG A 71 -4.38 -4.18 -8.30
CA ARG A 71 -3.02 -4.26 -7.73
C ARG A 71 -2.07 -3.30 -8.45
N ASP A 72 -1.25 -2.61 -7.67
CA ASP A 72 -0.26 -1.67 -8.17
C ASP A 72 1.09 -1.78 -7.42
N HIS A 73 2.15 -1.25 -8.03
CA HIS A 73 3.49 -1.17 -7.45
C HIS A 73 3.90 0.28 -7.24
N ILE A 74 4.11 0.66 -5.98
CA ILE A 74 4.61 2.00 -5.63
C ILE A 74 6.14 1.93 -5.50
N VAL A 75 6.83 2.82 -6.22
CA VAL A 75 8.31 2.97 -6.26
C VAL A 75 8.72 4.24 -5.54
#